data_AF-A0A402DJW0-F1
#
_entry.id   AF-A0A402DJW0-F1
#
_cell.length_a   1.000
_cell.length_b   1.000
_cell.length_c   1.000
_cell.angle_alpha   90.00
_cell.angle_beta   90.00
_cell.angle_gamma   90.00
#
_symmetry.space_group_name_H-M   'P 1'
#
loop_
_entity.id
_entity.type
_entity.pdbx_description
1 polymer ?
#
loop_
_entity_poly.entity_id
_entity_poly.type
_entity_poly.pdbx_seq_one_letter_code
_entity_poly.pdbx_strand_id
1 'polypeptide(L)'
;MSDSNIRVGKIGNINANNNKGVVNLLAVSQDIQNSISDLALPDANEQANAKELLEKLRKEIEDASELNDKEKERALKQVKSLVETLQMKTQVQTDSGLQERAENAITLIRGIVAGISSAVSIFKVLSEISSLFGIA
;
A
#
# COMPACT_ATOMS: atom_id res chain seq x y z
N MET A 1 -8.02 -30.33 33.90
CA MET A 1 -7.06 -30.23 32.78
C MET A 1 -7.88 -30.00 31.52
N SER A 2 -7.43 -29.04 30.70
CA SER A 2 -7.87 -28.80 29.31
C SER A 2 -9.28 -28.21 29.12
N ASP A 3 -9.51 -27.13 28.38
CA ASP A 3 -8.66 -26.34 27.49
C ASP A 3 -9.14 -24.88 27.42
N SER A 4 -8.17 -23.96 27.31
CA SER A 4 -8.38 -22.60 26.85
C SER A 4 -8.76 -22.62 25.37
N ASN A 5 -9.90 -22.05 25.00
CA ASN A 5 -10.24 -21.75 23.61
C ASN A 5 -11.07 -20.47 23.53
N ILE A 6 -10.40 -19.30 23.67
CA ILE A 6 -10.99 -18.05 23.19
C ILE A 6 -10.67 -17.95 21.70
N ARG A 7 -11.66 -18.34 20.90
CA ARG A 7 -11.70 -18.11 19.46
C ARG A 7 -11.83 -16.61 19.25
N VAL A 8 -10.74 -15.94 18.88
CA VAL A 8 -10.78 -14.55 18.40
C VAL A 8 -11.32 -14.55 16.96
N GLY A 9 -12.58 -14.94 16.82
CA GLY A 9 -13.31 -14.95 15.57
C GLY A 9 -14.25 -13.76 15.52
N LYS A 10 -14.03 -12.90 14.52
CA LYS A 10 -14.84 -11.73 14.14
C LYS A 10 -14.50 -10.44 14.90
N ILE A 11 -13.54 -9.69 14.37
CA ILE A 11 -13.51 -8.23 14.55
C ILE A 11 -14.73 -7.70 13.79
N GLY A 12 -15.85 -7.59 14.49
CA GLY A 12 -17.11 -7.09 13.96
C GLY A 12 -17.04 -5.58 13.70
N ASN A 13 -17.20 -5.22 12.42
CA ASN A 13 -17.79 -3.97 11.95
C ASN A 13 -17.14 -2.66 12.46
N ILE A 14 -16.03 -2.25 11.83
CA ILE A 14 -15.62 -0.83 11.85
C ILE A 14 -16.70 -0.07 11.07
N ASN A 15 -17.61 0.59 11.79
CA ASN A 15 -18.56 1.51 11.18
C ASN A 15 -17.80 2.76 10.68
N ALA A 16 -17.29 2.70 9.44
CA ALA A 16 -16.63 3.81 8.76
C ALA A 16 -17.59 4.97 8.39
N ASN A 17 -18.90 4.83 8.63
CA ASN A 17 -19.90 5.80 8.17
C ASN A 17 -20.22 6.92 9.19
N ASN A 18 -19.63 6.91 10.39
CA ASN A 18 -19.92 7.91 11.43
C ASN A 18 -19.00 9.14 11.42
N ASN A 19 -18.05 9.24 10.49
CA ASN A 19 -17.11 10.37 10.41
C ASN A 19 -17.00 10.90 8.98
N LYS A 20 -18.00 11.68 8.52
CA LYS A 20 -17.95 12.38 7.23
C LYS A 20 -16.86 13.47 7.12
N GLY A 21 -15.87 13.48 8.01
CA GLY A 21 -14.76 14.44 8.03
C GLY A 21 -13.51 14.01 8.80
N VAL A 22 -13.46 12.81 9.40
CA VAL A 22 -12.25 12.31 10.09
C VAL A 22 -11.67 11.16 9.28
N VAL A 23 -10.41 11.30 8.92
CA VAL A 23 -9.63 10.25 8.26
C VAL A 23 -9.38 9.12 9.25
N ASN A 24 -9.83 7.90 8.94
CA ASN A 24 -9.48 6.72 9.72
C ASN A 24 -8.22 6.06 9.13
N LEU A 25 -7.06 6.63 9.45
CA LEU A 25 -5.75 6.13 8.96
C LEU A 25 -5.51 4.68 9.36
N LEU A 26 -5.95 4.27 10.55
CA LEU A 26 -5.79 2.90 11.02
C LEU A 26 -6.55 1.91 10.13
N ALA A 27 -7.81 2.21 9.77
CA ALA A 27 -8.58 1.34 8.89
C ALA A 27 -7.98 1.28 7.48
N VAL A 28 -7.51 2.41 6.93
CA VAL A 28 -6.84 2.45 5.62
C VAL A 28 -5.56 1.62 5.64
N SER A 29 -4.74 1.78 6.68
CA SER A 29 -3.49 1.05 6.89
C SER A 29 -3.73 -0.46 6.96
N GLN A 30 -4.71 -0.91 7.76
CA GLN A 30 -5.07 -2.32 7.91
C GLN A 30 -5.58 -2.93 6.60
N ASP A 31 -6.40 -2.20 5.85
CA ASP A 31 -6.91 -2.64 4.55
C ASP A 31 -5.78 -2.84 3.52
N ILE A 32 -4.78 -1.96 3.52
CA ILE A 32 -3.57 -2.09 2.69
C ILE A 32 -2.76 -3.31 3.14
N GLN A 33 -2.53 -3.48 4.44
CA GLN A 33 -1.78 -4.63 4.97
C GLN A 33 -2.43 -5.97 4.59
N ASN A 34 -3.77 -6.04 4.63
CA ASN A 34 -4.51 -7.22 4.19
C ASN A 34 -4.32 -7.44 2.68
N SER A 35 -4.46 -6.38 1.87
CA SER A 35 -4.26 -6.45 0.42
C SER A 35 -2.85 -6.90 0.04
N ILE A 36 -1.81 -6.44 0.77
CA ILE A 36 -0.42 -6.88 0.60
C ILE A 36 -0.28 -8.36 0.98
N SER A 37 -0.90 -8.78 2.08
CA SER A 37 -0.86 -10.18 2.53
C SER A 37 -1.50 -11.12 1.50
N ASP A 38 -2.60 -10.68 0.89
CA ASP A 38 -3.35 -11.41 -0.14
C ASP A 38 -2.75 -11.29 -1.55
N LEU A 39 -1.72 -10.45 -1.74
CA LEU A 39 -1.05 -10.32 -3.04
C LEU A 39 -0.47 -11.68 -3.47
N ALA A 40 -0.93 -12.14 -4.63
CA ALA A 40 -0.44 -13.35 -5.28
C ALA A 40 0.13 -12.97 -6.65
N LEU A 41 1.35 -13.40 -6.95
CA LEU A 41 1.99 -13.26 -8.27
C LEU A 41 2.48 -14.63 -8.75
N PRO A 42 2.66 -14.82 -10.07
CA PRO A 42 3.06 -16.12 -10.62
C PRO A 42 4.49 -16.53 -10.19
N ASP A 43 5.39 -15.57 -10.05
CA ASP A 43 6.74 -15.78 -9.54
C ASP A 43 6.80 -15.52 -8.03
N ALA A 44 7.22 -16.54 -7.27
CA ALA A 44 7.22 -16.49 -5.81
C ALA A 44 8.28 -15.51 -5.25
N ASN A 45 9.40 -15.32 -5.96
CA ASN A 45 10.44 -14.39 -5.54
C ASN A 45 10.01 -12.95 -5.80
N GLU A 46 9.43 -12.68 -6.97
CA GLU A 46 8.80 -11.39 -7.31
C GLU A 46 7.69 -11.08 -6.32
N GLN A 47 6.84 -12.05 -5.97
CA GLN A 47 5.80 -11.88 -4.96
C GLN A 47 6.37 -11.48 -3.60
N ALA A 48 7.38 -12.20 -3.10
CA ALA A 48 8.00 -11.90 -1.81
C ALA A 48 8.63 -10.50 -1.79
N ASN A 49 9.40 -10.18 -2.83
CA ASN A 49 10.03 -8.87 -2.99
C ASN A 49 8.99 -7.75 -3.09
N ALA A 50 7.92 -7.94 -3.87
CA ALA A 50 6.84 -6.96 -4.00
C ALA A 50 6.15 -6.69 -2.66
N LYS A 51 5.86 -7.74 -1.87
CA LYS A 51 5.28 -7.58 -0.53
C LYS A 51 6.19 -6.81 0.41
N GLU A 52 7.48 -7.11 0.40
CA GLU A 52 8.46 -6.41 1.24
C GLU A 52 8.54 -4.92 0.89
N LEU A 53 8.64 -4.58 -0.40
CA LEU A 53 8.72 -3.20 -0.87
C LEU A 53 7.44 -2.41 -0.57
N LEU A 54 6.26 -2.99 -0.80
CA LEU A 54 4.98 -2.34 -0.51
C LEU A 54 4.78 -2.12 0.99
N GLU A 55 5.15 -3.10 1.81
CA GLU A 55 5.07 -2.99 3.28
C GLU A 55 6.05 -1.93 3.82
N LYS A 56 7.25 -1.86 3.25
CA LYS A 56 8.22 -0.81 3.58
C LYS A 56 7.70 0.57 3.20
N LEU A 57 7.16 0.73 1.98
CA LEU A 57 6.58 1.99 1.54
C LEU A 57 5.43 2.44 2.44
N ARG A 58 4.52 1.52 2.80
CA ARG A 58 3.41 1.77 3.73
C ARG A 58 3.92 2.32 5.06
N LYS A 59 4.90 1.65 5.67
CA LYS A 59 5.49 2.06 6.96
C LYS A 59 6.17 3.42 6.89
N GLU A 60 6.99 3.66 5.86
CA GLU A 60 7.67 4.95 5.71
C GLU A 60 6.67 6.12 5.58
N ILE A 61 5.51 5.91 4.95
CA ILE A 61 4.43 6.91 4.88
C ILE A 61 3.71 7.07 6.23
N GLU A 62 3.49 5.98 6.96
CA GLU A 62 2.86 6.02 8.30
C GLU A 62 3.74 6.77 9.30
N ASP A 63 5.04 6.51 9.27
CA ASP A 63 6.06 7.07 10.16
C ASP A 63 6.47 8.50 9.78
N ALA A 64 6.06 8.98 8.60
CA ALA A 64 6.31 10.35 8.15
C ALA A 64 5.53 11.37 9.00
N SER A 65 6.11 11.80 10.13
CA SER A 65 5.49 12.74 11.07
C SER A 65 5.23 14.13 10.49
N GLU A 66 5.90 14.48 9.39
CA GLU A 66 5.75 15.75 8.69
C GLU A 66 4.48 15.80 7.82
N LEU A 67 3.89 14.66 7.48
CA LEU A 67 2.63 14.60 6.74
C LEU A 67 1.44 14.73 7.69
N ASN A 68 0.47 15.56 7.33
CA ASN A 68 -0.82 15.57 8.01
C ASN A 68 -1.67 14.33 7.64
N ASP A 69 -2.73 14.08 8.38
CA ASP A 69 -3.55 12.88 8.19
C ASP A 69 -4.13 12.76 6.78
N LYS A 70 -4.49 13.88 6.15
CA LYS A 70 -5.04 13.89 4.79
C LYS A 70 -3.97 13.57 3.75
N GLU A 71 -2.75 14.06 3.93
CA GLU A 71 -1.61 13.71 3.08
C GLU A 71 -1.24 12.23 3.22
N LYS A 72 -1.17 11.71 4.45
CA LYS A 72 -0.96 10.28 4.71
C LYS A 72 -2.03 9.43 4.06
N GLU A 73 -3.30 9.78 4.23
CA GLU A 73 -4.40 9.05 3.61
C GLU A 73 -4.28 9.02 2.08
N ARG A 74 -3.97 10.16 1.47
CA ARG A 74 -3.81 10.25 0.01
C ARG A 74 -2.64 9.40 -0.47
N ALA A 75 -1.50 9.43 0.23
CA ALA A 75 -0.34 8.63 -0.10
C ALA A 75 -0.62 7.13 0.08
N LEU A 76 -1.22 6.72 1.20
CA LEU A 76 -1.63 5.33 1.47
C LEU A 76 -2.65 4.81 0.45
N LYS A 77 -3.59 5.64 -0.01
CA LYS A 77 -4.49 5.28 -1.12
C LYS A 77 -3.74 4.98 -2.42
N GLN A 78 -2.63 5.67 -2.69
CA GLN A 78 -1.79 5.34 -3.84
C GLN A 78 -1.00 4.05 -3.62
N VAL A 79 -0.54 3.76 -2.40
CA VAL A 79 0.04 2.45 -2.06
C VAL A 79 -0.95 1.33 -2.35
N LYS A 80 -2.22 1.49 -1.94
CA LYS A 80 -3.27 0.54 -2.27
C LYS A 80 -3.42 0.34 -3.78
N SER A 81 -3.43 1.43 -4.56
CA SER A 81 -3.48 1.36 -6.02
C SER A 81 -2.31 0.56 -6.61
N LEU A 82 -1.10 0.67 -6.05
CA LEU A 82 0.05 -0.13 -6.48
C LEU A 82 -0.16 -1.63 -6.20
N VAL A 83 -0.68 -1.99 -5.03
CA VAL A 83 -1.01 -3.38 -4.68
C VAL A 83 -2.04 -3.95 -5.66
N GLU A 84 -3.13 -3.21 -5.90
CA GLU A 84 -4.18 -3.60 -6.85
C GLU A 84 -3.63 -3.74 -8.27
N THR A 85 -2.73 -2.85 -8.70
CA THR A 85 -2.11 -2.91 -10.02
C THR A 85 -1.23 -4.16 -10.17
N LEU A 86 -0.50 -4.57 -9.13
CA LEU A 86 0.23 -5.83 -9.12
C LEU A 86 -0.70 -7.05 -9.18
N GLN A 87 -1.82 -7.03 -8.44
CA GLN A 87 -2.82 -8.11 -8.51
C GLN A 87 -3.36 -8.27 -9.94
N MET A 88 -3.55 -7.16 -10.66
CA MET A 88 -3.98 -7.17 -12.05
C MET A 88 -2.95 -7.79 -13.02
N LYS A 89 -1.64 -7.84 -12.68
CA LYS A 89 -0.64 -8.55 -13.51
C LYS A 89 -0.99 -10.02 -13.70
N THR A 90 -1.72 -10.63 -12.76
CA THR A 90 -2.18 -12.03 -12.86
C THR A 90 -3.37 -12.22 -13.81
N GLN A 91 -4.03 -11.13 -14.22
CA GLN A 91 -5.32 -11.15 -14.91
C GLN A 91 -5.22 -10.73 -16.38
N VAL A 92 -4.29 -11.26 -17.18
CA VAL A 92 -4.21 -11.11 -18.65
C VAL A 92 -4.50 -9.67 -19.17
N GLN A 93 -4.02 -8.66 -18.44
CA GLN A 93 -4.11 -7.25 -18.84
C GLN A 93 -2.88 -6.86 -19.65
N THR A 94 -3.01 -5.87 -20.54
CA THR A 94 -1.87 -5.36 -21.31
C THR A 94 -0.89 -4.60 -20.40
N ASP A 95 0.41 -4.85 -20.55
CA ASP A 95 1.46 -4.26 -19.70
C ASP A 95 1.42 -2.72 -19.68
N SER A 96 1.06 -2.08 -20.80
CA SER A 96 1.00 -0.61 -20.91
C SER A 96 -0.01 0.04 -19.96
N GLY A 97 -1.20 -0.57 -19.78
CA GLY A 97 -2.20 -0.02 -18.86
C GLY A 97 -1.82 -0.18 -17.38
N LEU A 98 -1.07 -1.26 -17.07
CA LEU A 98 -0.53 -1.49 -15.72
C LEU A 98 0.60 -0.52 -15.41
N GLN A 99 1.48 -0.26 -16.38
CA GLN A 99 2.56 0.72 -16.28
C GLN A 99 2.03 2.12 -16.01
N GLU A 100 1.07 2.60 -16.81
CA GLU A 100 0.50 3.93 -16.64
C GLU A 100 -0.15 4.10 -15.26
N ARG A 101 -0.88 3.09 -14.79
CA ARG A 101 -1.54 3.15 -13.47
C ARG A 101 -0.51 3.21 -12.33
N ALA A 102 0.55 2.41 -12.42
CA ALA A 102 1.62 2.42 -11.44
C ALA A 102 2.42 3.73 -11.48
N GLU A 103 2.74 4.24 -12.67
CA GLU A 103 3.45 5.52 -12.85
C GLU A 103 2.68 6.69 -12.23
N ASN A 104 1.37 6.74 -12.47
CA ASN A 104 0.49 7.75 -11.87
C ASN A 104 0.49 7.66 -10.34
N ALA A 105 0.36 6.47 -9.77
CA ALA A 105 0.39 6.28 -8.32
C ALA A 105 1.74 6.71 -7.73
N ILE A 106 2.86 6.32 -8.37
CA ILE A 106 4.22 6.69 -7.93
C ILE A 106 4.43 8.20 -8.00
N THR A 107 4.01 8.85 -9.09
CA THR A 107 4.11 10.30 -9.26
C THR A 107 3.34 11.06 -8.17
N LEU A 108 2.13 10.59 -7.85
CA LEU A 108 1.32 11.19 -6.80
C LEU A 108 1.95 11.02 -5.41
N ILE A 109 2.50 9.84 -5.08
CA ILE A 109 3.23 9.66 -3.82
C ILE A 109 4.43 10.61 -3.77
N ARG A 110 5.22 10.67 -4.85
CA ARG A 110 6.38 11.57 -4.94
C ARG A 110 6.00 13.02 -4.69
N GLY A 111 4.89 13.48 -5.28
CA GLY A 111 4.38 14.83 -5.09
C GLY A 111 3.89 15.11 -3.66
N ILE A 112 3.25 14.14 -3.00
CA ILE A 112 2.74 14.30 -1.63
C ILE A 112 3.89 14.39 -0.63
N VAL A 113 4.92 13.57 -0.78
CA VAL A 113 6.05 13.54 0.15
C VAL A 113 7.15 14.52 -0.24
N ALA A 114 6.97 15.30 -1.31
CA ALA A 114 7.94 16.30 -1.74
C ALA A 114 8.11 17.37 -0.65
N GLY A 115 9.28 17.39 -0.03
CA GLY A 115 9.64 18.38 0.99
C GLY A 115 9.70 17.86 2.42
N ILE A 116 9.42 16.59 2.67
CA ILE A 116 9.65 15.97 3.98
C ILE A 116 11.07 15.37 4.08
N SER A 117 11.59 15.23 5.28
CA SER A 117 12.94 14.68 5.51
C SER A 117 13.11 13.23 5.04
N SER A 118 12.06 12.42 5.13
CA SER A 118 12.05 11.02 4.66
C SER A 118 11.79 10.85 3.15
N ALA A 119 11.64 11.94 2.38
CA ALA A 119 11.32 11.84 0.96
C ALA A 119 12.35 11.00 0.18
N VAL A 120 13.63 11.11 0.52
CA VAL A 120 14.71 10.36 -0.16
C VAL A 120 14.59 8.86 0.02
N SER A 121 14.26 8.38 1.22
CA SER A 121 14.07 6.94 1.47
C SER A 121 12.83 6.43 0.72
N ILE A 122 11.75 7.20 0.77
CA ILE A 122 10.50 6.86 0.07
C ILE A 122 10.74 6.80 -1.44
N PHE A 123 11.48 7.76 -2.00
CA PHE A 123 11.79 7.78 -3.44
C PHE A 123 12.62 6.57 -3.87
N LYS A 124 13.54 6.10 -3.02
CA LYS A 124 14.31 4.89 -3.28
C LYS A 124 13.39 3.66 -3.36
N VAL A 125 12.49 3.50 -2.38
CA VAL A 125 11.52 2.40 -2.38
C VAL A 125 10.60 2.48 -3.61
N LEU A 126 10.14 3.67 -3.98
CA LEU A 126 9.32 3.88 -5.16
C LEU A 126 10.05 3.51 -6.45
N SER A 127 11.34 3.80 -6.58
CA SER A 127 12.13 3.39 -7.74
C SER A 127 12.28 1.88 -7.84
N GLU A 128 12.47 1.18 -6.72
CA GLU A 128 12.49 -0.29 -6.68
C GLU A 128 11.12 -0.87 -7.09
N ILE A 129 10.03 -0.24 -6.66
CA ILE A 129 8.67 -0.60 -7.08
C ILE A 129 8.43 -0.32 -8.57
N SER A 130 8.90 0.81 -9.12
CA SER A 130 8.81 1.11 -10.56
C SER A 130 9.39 -0.01 -11.42
N SER A 131 10.49 -0.62 -10.98
CA SER A 131 11.12 -1.74 -11.69
C SER A 131 10.24 -2.99 -11.76
N LEU A 132 9.36 -3.22 -10.77
CA LEU A 132 8.39 -4.33 -10.80
C LEU A 132 7.37 -4.20 -11.95
N PHE A 133 7.16 -2.98 -12.45
CA PHE A 133 6.27 -2.69 -13.56
C PHE A 133 7.01 -2.46 -14.89
N GLY A 134 8.35 -2.41 -14.87
CA GLY A 134 9.15 -2.09 -16.05
C GLY A 134 9.10 -0.62 -16.47
N ILE A 135 8.85 0.31 -15.53
CA ILE A 135 8.74 1.77 -15.77
C ILE A 135 10.13 2.47 -15.61
N ALA A 136 11.22 1.71 -15.55
CA ALA A 136 12.55 2.24 -15.22
C ALA A 136 13.10 3.20 -16.29
#